data_AF-A0A838JML5-F1
#
_entry.id   AF-A0A838JML5-F1
#
_cell.length_a   1.000
_cell.length_b   1.000
_cell.length_c   1.000
_cell.angle_alpha   90.00
_cell.angle_beta   90.00
_cell.angle_gamma   90.00
#
_symmetry.space_group_name_H-M   'P 1'
#
loop_
_entity.id
_entity.type
_entity.pdbx_description
1 polymer ?
#
loop_
_entity_poly.entity_id
_entity_poly.type
_entity_poly.pdbx_seq_one_letter_code
_entity_poly.pdbx_strand_id
1 'polypeptide(L)'
;MCRNIKTLYNFEPPATEEEINAASLQYVRKVTGFNKPSRTNEAAFYSAVEDIARISERLLASLETTASPKDREEEAARAKARSARRGLPRPTPSSLRP
;
A
#
# COMPACT_ATOMS: atom_id res chain seq x y z
N MET A 1 -2.83 -12.38 -6.85
CA MET A 1 -2.82 -11.93 -5.44
C MET A 1 -2.83 -10.40 -5.41
N CYS A 2 -3.95 -9.77 -5.04
CA CYS A 2 -4.04 -8.31 -4.89
C CYS A 2 -3.14 -7.87 -3.72
N ARG A 3 -2.17 -6.99 -3.98
CA ARG A 3 -1.38 -6.36 -2.91
C ARG A 3 -2.20 -5.21 -2.31
N ASN A 4 -2.15 -5.06 -0.99
CA ASN A 4 -2.83 -3.98 -0.28
C ASN A 4 -2.27 -2.63 -0.76
N ILE A 5 -3.14 -1.63 -0.97
CA ILE A 5 -2.69 -0.27 -1.28
C ILE A 5 -2.06 0.28 -0.01
N LYS A 6 -0.78 0.67 -0.09
CA LYS A 6 -0.06 1.23 1.07
C LYS A 6 -0.60 2.63 1.37
N THR A 7 -0.74 2.95 2.65
CA THR A 7 -1.02 4.33 3.07
C THR A 7 0.23 5.17 2.80
N LEU A 8 0.07 6.33 2.16
CA LEU A 8 1.17 7.23 1.78
C LEU A 8 1.13 8.57 2.54
N TYR A 9 0.12 8.80 3.37
CA TYR A 9 -0.08 10.05 4.10
C TYR A 9 0.66 10.07 5.45
N ASN A 10 1.24 11.23 5.78
CA ASN A 10 1.92 11.52 7.05
C ASN A 10 3.20 10.71 7.32
N PHE A 11 4.08 10.58 6.31
CA PHE A 11 5.40 9.95 6.45
C PHE A 11 6.54 10.94 6.33
N GLU A 12 7.62 10.69 7.08
CA GLU A 12 8.91 11.37 6.94
C GLU A 12 9.96 10.33 6.54
N PRO A 13 10.60 10.43 5.35
CA PRO A 13 10.40 11.43 4.29
C PRO A 13 9.06 11.30 3.55
N PRO A 14 8.59 12.39 2.88
CA PRO A 14 7.31 12.42 2.16
C PRO A 14 7.23 11.36 1.05
N ALA A 15 6.01 10.95 0.69
CA ALA A 15 5.77 9.96 -0.36
C ALA A 15 6.42 10.37 -1.69
N THR A 16 7.19 9.47 -2.30
CA THR A 16 7.82 9.78 -3.60
C THR A 16 6.82 9.58 -4.74
N GLU A 17 7.10 10.18 -5.90
CA GLU A 17 6.29 10.02 -7.10
C GLU A 17 6.16 8.54 -7.51
N GLU A 18 7.21 7.73 -7.34
CA GLU A 18 7.15 6.30 -7.64
C GLU A 18 6.19 5.55 -6.72
N GLU A 19 6.10 5.92 -5.44
CA GLU A 19 5.18 5.32 -4.48
C GLU A 19 3.73 5.69 -4.82
N ILE A 20 3.49 6.94 -5.19
CA ILE A 20 2.18 7.44 -5.63
C ILE A 20 1.75 6.73 -6.93
N ASN A 21 2.65 6.61 -7.90
CA ASN A 21 2.40 5.87 -9.14
C ASN A 21 2.12 4.38 -8.87
N ALA A 22 2.89 3.75 -7.99
CA ALA A 22 2.68 2.36 -7.60
C ALA A 22 1.33 2.15 -6.90
N ALA A 23 0.91 3.07 -6.03
CA ALA A 23 -0.40 3.03 -5.38
C ALA A 23 -1.54 3.20 -6.38
N SER A 24 -1.40 4.15 -7.31
CA SER A 24 -2.35 4.42 -8.39
C SER A 24 -2.52 3.20 -9.30
N LEU A 25 -1.41 2.54 -9.67
CA LEU A 25 -1.44 1.30 -10.43
C LEU A 25 -2.20 0.19 -9.70
N GLN A 26 -1.98 0.03 -8.39
CA GLN A 26 -2.71 -0.97 -7.60
C GLN A 26 -4.20 -0.63 -7.49
N TYR A 27 -4.55 0.65 -7.39
CA TYR A 27 -5.95 1.10 -7.41
C TYR A 27 -6.63 0.71 -8.72
N VAL A 28 -6.04 1.03 -9.87
CA VAL A 28 -6.63 0.71 -11.17
C VAL A 28 -6.77 -0.80 -11.35
N ARG A 29 -5.77 -1.59 -10.94
CA ARG A 29 -5.87 -3.07 -10.92
C ARG A 29 -7.01 -3.56 -10.03
N LYS A 30 -7.23 -2.93 -8.88
CA LYS A 30 -8.27 -3.31 -7.92
C LYS A 30 -9.67 -2.98 -8.44
N VAL A 31 -9.84 -1.84 -9.12
CA VAL A 31 -11.11 -1.40 -9.70
C VAL A 31 -11.45 -2.22 -10.93
N THR A 32 -10.49 -2.44 -11.83
CA THR A 32 -10.73 -3.13 -13.10
C THR A 32 -10.71 -4.66 -12.98
N GLY A 33 -10.08 -5.21 -11.94
CA GLY A 33 -9.85 -6.65 -11.79
C GLY A 33 -8.76 -7.20 -12.73
N PHE A 34 -8.19 -6.38 -13.61
CA PHE A 34 -7.14 -6.79 -14.54
C PHE A 34 -5.77 -6.66 -13.89
N ASN A 35 -4.97 -7.74 -13.91
CA ASN A 35 -3.55 -7.65 -13.53
C ASN A 35 -2.69 -7.12 -14.67
N LYS A 36 -3.05 -7.49 -15.90
CA LYS A 36 -2.44 -7.07 -17.16
C LYS A 36 -3.56 -6.59 -18.09
N PRO A 37 -3.53 -5.33 -18.54
CA PRO A 37 -4.53 -4.84 -19.50
C PRO A 37 -4.39 -5.57 -20.83
N SER A 38 -5.49 -5.69 -21.57
CA SER A 38 -5.48 -6.09 -22.97
C SER A 38 -4.93 -4.94 -23.83
N ARG A 39 -4.36 -5.24 -25.01
CA ARG A 39 -3.79 -4.24 -25.92
C ARG A 39 -4.77 -3.11 -26.27
N THR A 40 -6.07 -3.42 -26.34
CA THR A 40 -7.14 -2.44 -26.59
C THR A 40 -7.36 -1.48 -25.42
N ASN A 41 -7.25 -1.97 -24.19
CA ASN A 41 -7.54 -1.19 -22.98
C ASN A 41 -6.28 -0.59 -22.36
N GLU A 42 -5.11 -0.84 -22.94
CA GLU A 42 -3.82 -0.45 -22.40
C GLU A 42 -3.68 1.08 -22.27
N ALA A 43 -4.09 1.83 -23.29
CA ALA A 43 -4.06 3.29 -23.26
C ALA A 43 -4.98 3.86 -22.18
N ALA A 44 -6.22 3.39 -22.09
CA ALA A 44 -7.17 3.84 -21.06
C ALA A 44 -6.70 3.46 -19.64
N PHE A 45 -6.09 2.28 -19.51
CA PHE A 45 -5.56 1.79 -18.24
C PHE A 45 -4.41 2.69 -17.74
N TYR A 46 -3.40 2.96 -18.58
CA TYR A 46 -2.28 3.79 -18.17
C TYR A 46 -2.66 5.26 -17.99
N SER A 47 -3.54 5.81 -18.82
CA SER A 47 -4.08 7.16 -18.63
C SER A 47 -4.75 7.29 -17.26
N ALA A 48 -5.59 6.33 -16.87
CA ALA A 48 -6.24 6.35 -15.56
C ALA A 48 -5.22 6.28 -14.41
N VAL A 49 -4.13 5.51 -14.57
CA VAL A 49 -3.06 5.44 -13.56
C VAL A 49 -2.39 6.80 -13.38
N GLU A 50 -2.05 7.48 -14.48
CA GLU A 50 -1.43 8.81 -14.43
C GLU A 50 -2.35 9.87 -13.81
N ASP A 51 -3.63 9.87 -14.18
CA ASP A 51 -4.60 10.82 -13.63
C ASP A 51 -4.77 10.63 -12.11
N ILE A 52 -4.86 9.38 -11.66
CA ILE A 52 -4.96 9.06 -10.24
C ILE A 52 -3.68 9.44 -9.50
N ALA A 53 -2.51 9.26 -10.13
CA ALA A 53 -1.24 9.67 -9.53
C ALA A 53 -1.20 11.18 -9.30
N ARG A 54 -1.57 11.99 -10.31
CA ARG A 54 -1.64 13.46 -10.20
C ARG A 54 -2.66 13.92 -9.17
N ILE A 55 -3.84 13.30 -9.13
CA ILE A 55 -4.88 13.63 -8.13
C ILE A 55 -4.38 13.29 -6.73
N SER A 56 -3.75 12.13 -6.56
CA SER A 56 -3.22 11.67 -5.28
C SER A 56 -2.08 12.55 -4.77
N GLU A 57 -1.19 12.99 -5.66
CA GLU A 57 -0.13 13.95 -5.34
C GLU A 57 -0.71 15.28 -4.86
N ARG A 58 -1.67 15.86 -5.59
CA ARG A 58 -2.36 17.09 -5.18
C ARG A 58 -3.10 16.93 -3.86
N LEU A 59 -3.73 15.77 -3.64
CA LEU A 59 -4.38 15.46 -2.38
C LEU A 59 -3.37 15.42 -1.24
N LEU A 60 -2.27 14.68 -1.39
CA LEU A 60 -1.22 14.59 -0.37
C LEU A 60 -0.58 15.96 -0.07
N ALA A 61 -0.40 16.81 -1.09
CA ALA A 61 0.12 18.16 -0.94
C ALA A 61 -0.85 19.14 -0.25
N SER A 62 -2.16 18.90 -0.35
CA SER A 62 -3.20 19.76 0.26
C SER A 62 -3.65 19.30 1.64
N LEU A 63 -3.31 18.07 2.03
CA LEU A 63 -3.66 17.52 3.33
C LEU A 63 -2.69 18.03 4.41
N GLU A 64 -3.16 18.95 5.25
CA GLU A 64 -2.45 19.38 6.45
C GLU A 64 -2.74 18.44 7.63
N THR A 65 -1.71 18.03 8.36
CA THR A 65 -1.84 17.24 9.59
C THR A 65 -1.16 17.95 10.74
N THR A 66 -1.87 18.04 11.87
CA THR A 66 -1.29 18.45 13.16
C THR A 66 -0.69 17.27 13.94
N ALA A 67 -0.86 16.04 13.45
CA ALA A 67 -0.27 14.85 14.03
C ALA A 67 1.21 14.74 13.66
N SER A 68 2.04 14.32 14.62
CA SER A 68 3.46 14.08 14.42
C SER A 68 3.71 13.17 13.19
N PRO A 69 4.76 13.44 12.40
CA PRO A 69 5.13 12.60 11.27
C PRO A 69 5.29 11.15 11.70
N LYS A 70 4.69 10.20 10.98
CA LYS A 70 4.93 8.78 11.24
C LYS A 70 6.22 8.38 10.55
N ASP A 71 7.15 7.88 11.34
CA ASP A 71 8.43 7.40 10.83
C ASP A 71 8.23 6.10 10.05
N ARG A 72 8.76 6.04 8.82
CA ARG A 72 8.61 4.87 7.93
C ARG A 72 9.24 3.62 8.55
N GLU A 73 10.28 3.79 9.37
CA GLU A 73 10.94 2.68 10.04
C GLU A 73 10.01 1.95 11.03
N GLU A 74 9.16 2.68 11.76
CA GLU A 74 8.24 2.09 12.71
C GLU A 74 7.11 1.30 12.04
N GLU A 75 6.63 1.78 10.88
CA GLU A 75 5.59 1.06 10.14
C GLU A 75 6.15 -0.19 9.44
N ALA A 76 7.38 -0.12 8.92
CA ALA A 76 8.10 -1.28 8.41
C ALA A 76 8.36 -2.31 9.52
N ALA A 77 8.74 -1.86 10.72
CA ALA A 77 8.89 -2.71 11.90
C ALA A 77 7.55 -3.34 12.33
N ARG A 78 6.45 -2.58 12.34
CA ARG A 78 5.10 -3.12 12.61
C ARG A 78 4.61 -4.09 11.54
N ALA A 79 4.94 -3.87 10.27
CA ALA A 79 4.61 -4.80 9.18
C ALA A 79 5.41 -6.10 9.31
N LYS A 80 6.70 -6.01 9.66
CA LYS A 80 7.58 -7.16 9.93
C LYS A 80 7.15 -7.93 11.18
N ALA A 81 6.71 -7.25 12.23
CA ALA A 81 6.15 -7.88 13.42
C ALA A 81 4.82 -8.61 13.14
N ARG A 82 3.96 -8.04 12.28
CA ARG A 82 2.71 -8.68 11.84
C ARG A 82 2.94 -9.92 10.97
N SER A 83 3.94 -9.90 10.09
CA SER A 83 4.28 -11.08 9.28
C SER A 83 4.93 -12.19 10.12
N ALA A 84 5.76 -11.85 11.09
CA ALA A 84 6.36 -12.81 12.03
C ALA A 84 5.29 -13.57 12.85
N ARG A 85 4.25 -12.87 13.33
CA ARG A 85 3.11 -13.50 14.01
C ARG A 85 2.31 -14.48 13.15
N ARG A 86 2.36 -14.34 11.83
CA ARG A 86 1.64 -15.20 10.89
C ARG A 86 2.44 -16.44 10.48
N GLY A 87 3.77 -16.41 10.65
CA GLY A 87 4.67 -17.55 10.41
C GLY A 87 4.86 -18.45 11.64
N LEU A 88 4.39 -18.04 12.82
CA LEU A 88 4.45 -18.86 14.02
C LEU A 88 3.37 -19.96 13.96
N PRO A 89 3.75 -21.26 14.07
CA PRO A 89 2.77 -22.32 14.24
C PRO A 89 1.94 -22.02 15.50
N ARG A 90 0.62 -22.18 15.41
CA ARG A 90 -0.26 -22.09 16.59
C ARG A 90 0.29 -23.05 17.64
N PRO A 91 0.52 -22.61 18.90
CA PRO A 91 0.92 -23.55 19.94
C PRO A 91 -0.17 -24.61 20.08
N THR A 92 0.20 -25.87 19.86
CA THR A 92 -0.69 -27.02 20.06
C THR A 92 -0.88 -27.21 21.57
N PRO A 93 -2.13 -27.31 22.06
CA PRO A 93 -2.39 -27.52 23.48
C PRO A 93 -2.15 -29.01 23.82
N SER A 94 -0.90 -29.44 23.94
CA SER A 94 -0.59 -30.81 24.36
C SER A 94 0.78 -30.95 25.02
N SER A 95 0.95 -30.30 26.17
CA SER A 95 2.02 -30.65 27.12
C SER A 95 1.75 -30.08 28.52
N LEU A 96 0.50 -30.18 28.96
CA LEU A 96 0.13 -30.00 30.36
C LEU A 96 -0.71 -31.19 30.77
N ARG A 97 -0.04 -32.26 31.18
CA ARG A 97 -0.49 -33.10 32.29
C ARG A 97 0.72 -33.80 32.93
N PRO A 98 0.66 -33.99 34.25
CA PRO A 98 1.80 -34.10 35.16
C PRO A 98 2.54 -35.43 35.12
#